data_AF-A0A2H3DMT0-F1
#
_entry.id   AF-A0A2H3DMT0-F1
#
_cell.length_a   1.000
_cell.length_b   1.000
_cell.length_c   1.000
_cell.angle_alpha   90.00
_cell.angle_beta   90.00
_cell.angle_gamma   90.00
#
_symmetry.space_group_name_H-M   'P 1'
#
loop_
_entity.id
_entity.type
_entity.pdbx_description
1 polymer ?
#
loop_
_entity_poly.entity_id
_entity_poly.type
_entity_poly.pdbx_seq_one_letter_code
_entity_poly.pdbx_strand_id
1 'polypeptide(L)'
;MARSVLLTVCVTYLPTRAAAFAPGTENSKKTVNRLRNDLNSVGIPNPKVSSIKIPTMGVVKFSWKTELGSPFHELLKDRISDVQRERLSDASISDIILIEPKKKTKPKRQPVSHPIPSLLTPHVATIPERILDAPSQPFLSHLTDIAWMDVSYPQYTESERPEPTESECPVSMGSEYPAPTSSEIPNPYLNPTNQLGPLSLHQSTPLEEVTSVLIGKRTSRSASPPPPAKRCRSKSPSDDDECSLLHELGSLNEEIKTLATRQTVIREKLKAIGAQSIPEPDFLFRDQFELEIEIERKQRIECETVLMDIRRECRVPFIVPALFDAFVDISELTTAAIDSRH
;
A
#
# COMPACT_ATOMS: atom_id res chain seq x y z
N MET A 1 -31.49 29.33 -10.07
CA MET A 1 -30.24 28.97 -10.77
C MET A 1 -29.64 27.76 -10.09
N ALA A 2 -29.50 26.65 -10.80
CA ALA A 2 -28.87 25.46 -10.25
C ALA A 2 -27.37 25.71 -10.06
N ARG A 3 -26.78 25.10 -9.03
CA ARG A 3 -25.36 25.30 -8.69
C ARG A 3 -24.51 24.38 -9.54
N SER A 4 -23.54 24.93 -10.28
CA SER A 4 -22.57 24.11 -11.00
C SER A 4 -21.66 23.37 -10.02
N VAL A 5 -21.44 22.08 -10.27
CA VAL A 5 -20.63 21.15 -9.50
C VAL A 5 -19.67 20.44 -10.44
N LEU A 6 -18.43 20.23 -9.98
CA LEU A 6 -17.42 19.45 -10.69
C LEU A 6 -17.33 18.06 -10.04
N LEU A 7 -17.91 17.05 -10.69
CA LEU A 7 -17.83 15.67 -10.23
C LEU A 7 -16.50 15.07 -10.67
N THR A 8 -15.73 14.53 -9.74
CA THR A 8 -14.46 13.86 -10.05
C THR A 8 -14.59 12.38 -9.75
N VAL A 9 -14.20 11.52 -10.69
CA VAL A 9 -14.17 10.08 -10.48
C VAL A 9 -12.73 9.62 -10.54
N CYS A 10 -12.37 8.76 -9.59
CA CYS A 10 -11.07 8.12 -9.48
C CYS A 10 -11.25 6.63 -9.73
N VAL A 11 -10.57 6.09 -10.73
CA VAL A 11 -10.56 4.66 -11.07
C VAL A 11 -9.18 4.11 -10.73
N THR A 12 -9.14 3.08 -9.90
CA THR A 12 -7.91 2.36 -9.55
C THR A 12 -7.90 1.02 -10.25
N TYR A 13 -6.88 0.75 -11.05
CA TYR A 13 -6.74 -0.49 -11.81
C TYR A 13 -5.90 -1.53 -11.05
N LEU A 14 -6.20 -2.81 -11.29
CA LEU A 14 -5.38 -3.92 -10.81
C LEU A 14 -3.98 -3.90 -11.47
N PRO A 15 -2.95 -4.49 -10.84
CA PRO A 15 -1.57 -4.47 -11.34
C PRO A 15 -1.42 -4.97 -12.79
N THR A 16 -2.24 -5.94 -13.19
CA THR A 16 -2.26 -6.50 -14.56
C THR A 16 -2.57 -5.46 -15.64
N ARG A 17 -3.34 -4.43 -15.30
CA ARG A 17 -3.68 -3.30 -16.19
C ARG A 17 -3.03 -1.98 -15.81
N ALA A 18 -2.51 -1.84 -14.60
CA ALA A 18 -1.94 -0.59 -14.09
C ALA A 18 -0.83 -0.04 -15.01
N ALA A 19 0.01 -0.90 -15.59
CA ALA A 19 1.10 -0.51 -16.49
C ALA A 19 0.62 0.21 -17.77
N ALA A 20 -0.62 -0.01 -18.20
CA ALA A 20 -1.20 0.68 -19.35
C ALA A 20 -1.61 2.13 -19.05
N PHE A 21 -1.67 2.49 -17.77
CA PHE A 21 -2.03 3.81 -17.27
C PHE A 21 -0.86 4.40 -16.49
N ALA A 22 0.23 4.71 -17.20
CA ALA A 22 1.39 5.38 -16.64
C ALA A 22 1.24 6.92 -16.70
N PRO A 23 1.77 7.67 -15.71
CA PRO A 23 1.80 9.14 -15.76
C PRO A 23 2.47 9.64 -17.05
N GLY A 24 1.91 10.70 -17.65
CA GLY A 24 2.39 11.26 -18.93
C GLY A 24 1.80 10.61 -20.18
N THR A 25 0.99 9.55 -20.03
CA THR A 25 0.28 8.89 -21.14
C THR A 25 -1.17 9.34 -21.30
N GLU A 26 -1.60 10.40 -20.61
CA GLU A 26 -3.02 10.81 -20.52
C GLU A 26 -3.64 11.15 -21.87
N ASN A 27 -2.83 11.70 -22.78
CA ASN A 27 -3.27 12.12 -24.12
C ASN A 27 -3.09 11.03 -25.18
N SER A 28 -2.54 9.87 -24.81
CA SER A 28 -2.38 8.76 -25.76
C SER A 28 -3.75 8.23 -26.16
N LYS A 29 -4.03 8.25 -27.46
CA LYS A 29 -5.26 7.69 -28.04
C LYS A 29 -5.51 6.24 -27.58
N LYS A 30 -4.44 5.45 -27.40
CA LYS A 30 -4.52 4.07 -26.89
C LYS A 30 -5.03 4.03 -25.46
N THR A 31 -4.48 4.84 -24.57
CA THR A 31 -4.85 4.93 -23.15
C THR A 31 -6.29 5.42 -23.00
N VAL A 32 -6.67 6.47 -23.73
CA VAL A 32 -8.04 7.02 -23.71
C VAL A 32 -9.06 6.01 -24.23
N ASN A 33 -8.77 5.32 -25.34
CA ASN A 33 -9.68 4.30 -25.88
C ASN A 33 -9.85 3.12 -24.93
N ARG A 34 -8.75 2.68 -24.29
CA ARG A 34 -8.82 1.61 -23.29
C ARG A 34 -9.68 2.03 -22.11
N LEU A 35 -9.46 3.22 -21.54
CA LEU A 35 -10.29 3.76 -20.47
C LEU A 35 -11.77 3.78 -20.86
N ARG A 36 -12.10 4.31 -22.05
CA ARG A 36 -13.49 4.41 -22.52
C ARG A 36 -14.15 3.05 -22.70
N ASN A 37 -13.42 2.06 -23.19
CA ASN A 37 -13.93 0.70 -23.31
C ASN A 37 -14.26 0.12 -21.93
N ASP A 38 -13.39 0.35 -20.94
CA ASP A 38 -13.61 -0.10 -19.57
C ASP A 38 -14.78 0.64 -18.91
N LEU A 39 -14.92 1.95 -19.13
CA LEU A 39 -16.05 2.72 -18.62
C LEU A 39 -17.37 2.31 -19.28
N ASN A 40 -17.35 1.99 -20.57
CA ASN A 40 -18.52 1.49 -21.28
C ASN A 40 -18.98 0.13 -20.73
N SER A 41 -18.07 -0.78 -20.34
CA SER A 41 -18.45 -2.09 -19.79
C SER A 41 -19.12 -1.98 -18.42
N VAL A 42 -18.75 -0.99 -17.61
CA VAL A 42 -19.44 -0.66 -16.35
C VAL A 42 -20.64 0.28 -16.53
N GLY A 43 -20.83 0.82 -17.74
CA GLY A 43 -21.90 1.76 -18.09
C GLY A 43 -21.71 3.15 -17.48
N ILE A 44 -20.47 3.56 -17.21
CA ILE A 44 -20.13 4.92 -16.83
C ILE A 44 -19.96 5.75 -18.12
N PRO A 45 -20.54 6.96 -18.20
CA PRO A 45 -20.42 7.81 -19.38
C PRO A 45 -18.95 8.17 -19.66
N ASN A 46 -18.62 8.43 -20.93
CA ASN A 46 -17.24 8.72 -21.31
C ASN A 46 -16.81 10.15 -20.91
N PRO A 47 -15.65 10.33 -20.25
CA PRO A 47 -15.14 11.64 -19.91
C PRO A 47 -14.53 12.36 -21.12
N LYS A 48 -14.42 13.69 -21.01
CA LYS A 48 -13.66 14.51 -21.97
C LYS A 48 -12.17 14.19 -21.83
N VAL A 49 -11.44 14.12 -22.95
CA VAL A 49 -10.00 13.80 -22.95
C VAL A 49 -9.21 14.78 -22.08
N SER A 50 -9.51 16.07 -22.18
CA SER A 50 -8.87 17.13 -21.38
C SER A 50 -9.13 17.05 -19.87
N SER A 51 -10.10 16.25 -19.44
CA SER A 51 -10.40 16.04 -18.02
C SER A 51 -9.63 14.86 -17.41
N ILE A 52 -9.06 13.99 -18.23
CA ILE A 52 -8.37 12.77 -17.79
C ILE A 52 -6.97 13.12 -17.30
N LYS A 53 -6.61 12.60 -16.12
CA LYS A 53 -5.30 12.76 -15.48
C LYS A 53 -4.86 11.42 -14.89
N ILE A 54 -3.57 11.09 -14.99
CA ILE A 54 -3.00 9.86 -14.42
C ILE A 54 -1.98 10.28 -13.35
N PRO A 55 -2.40 10.59 -12.12
CA PRO A 55 -1.50 11.05 -11.07
C PRO A 55 -0.45 10.00 -10.67
N THR A 56 -0.81 8.72 -10.77
CA THR A 56 0.03 7.59 -10.36
C THR A 56 -0.27 6.40 -11.26
N MET A 57 0.69 5.49 -11.39
CA MET A 57 0.53 4.30 -12.21
C MET A 57 -0.71 3.50 -11.79
N GLY A 58 -1.58 3.22 -12.75
CA GLY A 58 -2.84 2.50 -12.51
C GLY A 58 -3.96 3.32 -11.88
N VAL A 59 -3.76 4.61 -11.57
CA VAL A 59 -4.80 5.48 -11.02
C VAL A 59 -5.18 6.52 -12.06
N VAL A 60 -6.45 6.52 -12.48
CA VAL A 60 -6.98 7.45 -13.47
C VAL A 60 -8.03 8.34 -12.84
N LYS A 61 -7.85 9.66 -12.91
CA LYS A 61 -8.80 10.67 -12.44
C LYS A 61 -9.41 11.41 -13.61
N PHE A 62 -10.73 11.59 -13.64
CA PHE A 62 -11.41 12.41 -14.64
C PHE A 62 -12.61 13.14 -14.03
N SER A 63 -13.14 14.14 -14.74
CA SER A 63 -14.21 14.98 -14.18
C SER A 63 -15.25 15.47 -15.18
N TRP A 64 -16.46 15.72 -14.67
CA TRP A 64 -17.57 16.33 -15.39
C TRP A 64 -18.04 17.59 -14.69
N LYS A 65 -18.27 18.64 -15.47
CA LYS A 65 -18.98 19.84 -15.00
C LYS A 65 -20.47 19.62 -15.24
N THR A 66 -21.25 19.58 -14.15
CA THR A 66 -22.70 19.44 -14.21
C THR A 66 -23.37 20.38 -13.20
N GLU A 67 -24.68 20.28 -13.03
CA GLU A 67 -25.44 20.97 -11.99
C GLU A 67 -25.81 20.01 -10.86
N LEU A 68 -25.79 20.49 -9.62
CA LEU A 68 -26.17 19.71 -8.45
C LEU A 68 -27.64 19.28 -8.58
N GLY A 69 -27.91 17.98 -8.47
CA GLY A 69 -29.25 17.40 -8.63
C GLY A 69 -29.73 17.30 -10.08
N SER A 70 -28.84 17.54 -11.06
CA SER A 70 -29.16 17.25 -12.46
C SER A 70 -29.39 15.74 -12.65
N PRO A 71 -30.19 15.32 -13.65
CA PRO A 71 -30.36 13.90 -13.98
C PRO A 71 -29.03 13.18 -14.20
N PHE A 72 -28.05 13.87 -14.79
CA PHE A 72 -26.70 13.33 -14.98
C PHE A 72 -25.95 13.12 -13.65
N HIS A 73 -26.09 14.05 -12.69
CA HIS A 73 -25.49 13.92 -11.37
C HIS A 73 -26.03 12.70 -10.63
N GLU A 74 -27.35 12.57 -10.56
CA GLU A 74 -27.99 11.43 -9.89
C GLU A 74 -27.69 10.12 -10.61
N LEU A 75 -27.75 10.10 -11.96
CA LEU A 75 -27.40 8.91 -12.75
C LEU A 75 -25.96 8.46 -12.50
N LEU A 76 -25.00 9.38 -12.44
CA LEU A 76 -23.60 9.02 -12.21
C LEU A 76 -23.40 8.47 -10.79
N LYS A 77 -24.08 9.05 -9.81
CA LYS A 77 -24.02 8.63 -8.40
C LYS A 77 -24.64 7.25 -8.19
N ASP A 78 -25.82 7.05 -8.75
CA ASP A 78 -26.53 5.77 -8.76
C ASP A 78 -25.65 4.71 -9.44
N ARG A 79 -25.15 5.01 -10.64
CA ARG A 79 -24.35 4.07 -11.41
C ARG A 79 -23.07 3.65 -10.70
N ILE A 80 -22.35 4.58 -10.05
CA ILE A 80 -21.12 4.28 -9.31
C ILE A 80 -21.42 3.47 -8.04
N SER A 81 -22.55 3.74 -7.38
CA SER A 81 -22.96 3.01 -6.17
C SER A 81 -23.42 1.58 -6.49
N ASP A 82 -24.04 1.40 -7.66
CA ASP A 82 -24.55 0.12 -8.15
C ASP A 82 -23.51 -0.74 -8.89
N VAL A 83 -22.26 -0.26 -9.05
CA VAL A 83 -21.25 -1.07 -9.74
C VAL A 83 -20.92 -2.30 -8.91
N GLN A 84 -21.41 -3.45 -9.38
CA GLN A 84 -21.10 -4.74 -8.79
C GLN A 84 -19.61 -5.07 -8.95
N ARG A 85 -19.01 -5.64 -7.89
CA ARG A 85 -17.58 -5.95 -7.82
C ARG A 85 -17.14 -6.94 -8.90
N GLU A 86 -18.05 -7.80 -9.34
CA GLU A 86 -17.84 -8.76 -10.43
C GLU A 86 -17.54 -8.03 -11.75
N ARG A 87 -18.30 -6.98 -12.08
CA ARG A 87 -18.10 -6.20 -13.33
C ARG A 87 -16.79 -5.42 -13.34
N LEU A 88 -16.31 -5.02 -12.16
CA LEU A 88 -15.01 -4.36 -12.03
C LEU A 88 -13.87 -5.33 -12.36
N SER A 89 -13.99 -6.58 -11.91
CA SER A 89 -12.98 -7.62 -12.12
C SER A 89 -12.77 -7.92 -13.61
N ASP A 90 -13.84 -7.98 -14.39
CA ASP A 90 -13.78 -8.18 -15.85
C ASP A 90 -13.02 -7.06 -16.57
N ALA A 91 -13.14 -5.82 -16.09
CA ALA A 91 -12.41 -4.66 -16.60
C ALA A 91 -11.00 -4.50 -15.99
N SER A 92 -10.61 -5.40 -15.08
CA SER A 92 -9.41 -5.28 -14.25
C SER A 92 -9.34 -3.96 -13.46
N ILE A 93 -10.50 -3.46 -13.04
CA ILE A 93 -10.64 -2.32 -12.15
C ILE A 93 -10.71 -2.84 -10.72
N SER A 94 -9.90 -2.27 -9.83
CA SER A 94 -9.92 -2.57 -8.40
C SER A 94 -11.01 -1.79 -7.68
N ASP A 95 -11.13 -0.50 -7.98
CA ASP A 95 -12.04 0.40 -7.28
C ASP A 95 -12.45 1.62 -8.12
N ILE A 96 -13.63 2.18 -7.85
CA ILE A 96 -14.17 3.40 -8.46
C ILE A 96 -14.75 4.29 -7.35
N ILE A 97 -14.15 5.47 -7.17
CA ILE A 97 -14.56 6.43 -6.14
C ILE A 97 -15.11 7.70 -6.80
N LEU A 98 -16.34 8.07 -6.45
CA LEU A 98 -16.92 9.37 -6.79
C LEU A 98 -16.57 10.41 -5.71
N ILE A 99 -15.86 11.45 -6.11
CA ILE A 99 -15.47 12.57 -5.26
C ILE A 99 -16.34 13.77 -5.62
N GLU A 100 -17.32 14.04 -4.76
CA GLU A 100 -18.11 15.27 -4.80
C GLU A 100 -17.36 16.40 -4.08
N PRO A 101 -17.34 17.63 -4.64
CA PRO A 101 -16.71 18.75 -3.96
C PRO A 101 -17.52 19.07 -2.70
N LYS A 102 -16.90 18.84 -1.53
CA LYS A 102 -17.51 19.21 -0.25
C LYS A 102 -17.95 20.66 -0.33
N LYS A 103 -19.25 20.92 -0.06
CA LYS A 103 -19.76 22.29 0.04
C LYS A 103 -18.86 23.00 1.04
N LYS A 104 -18.06 23.96 0.56
CA LYS A 104 -17.35 24.90 1.44
C LYS A 104 -18.44 25.71 2.15
N THR A 105 -19.03 25.15 3.20
CA THR A 105 -19.83 25.89 4.16
C THR A 105 -18.89 26.93 4.69
N LYS A 106 -19.00 28.17 4.18
CA LYS A 106 -18.36 29.31 4.81
C LYS A 106 -18.68 29.18 6.29
N PRO A 107 -17.68 29.04 7.18
CA PRO A 107 -17.96 28.98 8.60
C PRO A 107 -18.82 30.20 8.89
N LYS A 108 -20.05 29.96 9.35
CA LYS A 108 -20.97 31.01 9.76
C LYS A 108 -20.17 31.79 10.79
N ARG A 109 -19.67 32.98 10.43
CA ARG A 109 -18.97 33.86 11.37
C ARG A 109 -19.92 33.95 12.55
N GLN A 110 -19.57 33.28 13.65
CA GLN A 110 -20.29 33.53 14.88
C GLN A 110 -20.14 35.03 15.09
N PRO A 111 -21.25 35.77 15.31
CA PRO A 111 -21.13 37.15 15.70
C PRO A 111 -20.19 37.15 16.91
N VAL A 112 -19.02 37.77 16.73
CA VAL A 112 -18.08 37.98 17.82
C VAL A 112 -18.88 38.76 18.83
N SER A 113 -19.33 38.10 19.89
CA SER A 113 -19.83 38.78 21.06
C SER A 113 -18.64 39.58 21.57
N HIS A 114 -18.61 40.87 21.23
CA HIS A 114 -17.67 41.79 21.81
C HIS A 114 -17.78 41.63 23.33
N PRO A 115 -16.70 41.28 24.04
CA PRO A 115 -16.73 41.36 25.49
C PRO A 115 -17.01 42.82 25.82
N ILE A 116 -18.10 43.04 26.55
CA ILE A 116 -18.42 44.34 27.14
C ILE A 116 -17.18 44.76 27.94
N PRO A 117 -16.60 45.95 27.68
CA PRO A 117 -15.47 46.42 28.46
C PRO A 117 -15.97 46.72 29.87
N SER A 118 -15.63 45.84 30.81
CA SER A 118 -15.72 46.11 32.24
C SER A 118 -14.74 47.23 32.57
N LEU A 119 -15.25 48.46 32.55
CA LEU A 119 -14.63 49.61 33.17
C LEU A 119 -14.51 49.37 34.68
N LEU A 120 -13.39 49.84 35.23
CA LEU A 120 -13.00 49.96 36.65
C LEU A 120 -12.09 48.84 37.17
N THR A 121 -10.78 49.11 37.16
CA THR A 121 -10.05 49.43 38.40
C THR A 121 -8.65 49.95 38.10
N PRO A 122 -8.19 51.02 38.78
CA PRO A 122 -6.81 51.48 38.69
C PRO A 122 -5.99 50.82 39.81
N HIS A 123 -5.00 50.02 39.48
CA HIS A 123 -3.93 49.72 40.43
C HIS A 123 -2.55 49.97 39.81
N VAL A 124 -1.96 51.03 40.35
CA VAL A 124 -0.55 51.39 40.37
C VAL A 124 0.27 50.22 40.90
N ALA A 125 1.29 49.79 40.14
CA ALA A 125 2.48 49.13 40.69
C ALA A 125 3.64 49.20 39.67
N THR A 126 4.43 50.25 39.84
CA THR A 126 5.89 50.27 39.90
C THR A 126 6.68 49.15 39.20
N ILE A 127 7.44 49.59 38.20
CA ILE A 127 8.56 48.96 37.49
C ILE A 127 9.63 48.43 38.48
N PRO A 128 10.35 47.36 38.13
CA PRO A 128 11.80 47.56 38.06
C PRO A 128 12.39 47.06 36.73
N GLU A 129 13.23 47.92 36.17
CA GLU A 129 14.16 47.64 35.09
C GLU A 129 15.01 46.41 35.43
N ARG A 130 15.08 45.46 34.49
CA ARG A 130 16.29 44.65 34.32
C ARG A 130 16.63 44.57 32.85
N ILE A 131 17.63 45.38 32.53
CA ILE A 131 18.52 45.29 31.36
C ILE A 131 19.09 43.87 31.32
N LEU A 132 18.88 43.18 30.20
CA LEU A 132 19.63 41.99 29.83
C LEU A 132 19.97 42.11 28.35
N ASP A 133 21.24 42.45 28.11
CA ASP A 133 21.91 42.40 26.83
C ASP A 133 21.70 41.04 26.15
N ALA A 134 21.15 41.07 24.95
CA ALA A 134 21.17 39.94 24.03
C ALA A 134 22.05 40.32 22.83
N PRO A 135 23.09 39.54 22.51
CA PRO A 135 23.98 39.85 21.40
C PRO A 135 23.25 39.64 20.07
N SER A 136 23.31 40.67 19.25
CA SER A 136 22.98 40.68 17.83
C SER A 136 23.65 39.52 17.09
N GLN A 137 22.88 38.55 16.63
CA GLN A 137 23.35 37.62 15.60
C GLN A 137 23.25 38.29 14.22
N PRO A 138 24.30 38.17 13.38
CA PRO A 138 24.29 38.70 12.04
C PRO A 138 23.36 37.87 11.14
N PHE A 139 22.45 38.57 10.46
CA PHE A 139 21.71 38.04 9.33
C PHE A 139 22.69 37.58 8.24
N LEU A 140 22.75 36.27 8.01
CA LEU A 140 23.38 35.66 6.85
C LEU A 140 22.43 35.84 5.66
N SER A 141 22.52 36.99 5.00
CA SER A 141 21.95 37.23 3.69
C SER A 141 23.02 36.97 2.63
N HIS A 142 23.13 35.74 2.12
CA HIS A 142 23.77 35.46 0.82
C HIS A 142 23.48 34.04 0.35
N LEU A 143 23.29 33.91 -0.98
CA LEU A 143 23.11 32.71 -1.82
C LEU A 143 21.69 32.11 -1.82
N THR A 144 20.97 31.96 -2.94
CA THR A 144 21.37 32.03 -4.36
C THR A 144 20.17 32.43 -5.23
N ASP A 145 20.43 33.31 -6.18
CA ASP A 145 19.65 33.46 -7.41
C ASP A 145 19.49 32.10 -8.09
N ILE A 146 18.29 31.53 -8.01
CA ILE A 146 17.87 30.51 -8.97
C ILE A 146 17.22 31.28 -10.12
N ALA A 147 18.06 31.61 -11.10
CA ALA A 147 17.61 32.05 -12.40
C ALA A 147 16.65 31.00 -12.96
N TRP A 148 15.37 31.36 -13.06
CA TRP A 148 14.38 30.59 -13.80
C TRP A 148 14.85 30.57 -15.26
N MET A 149 15.41 29.44 -15.70
CA MET A 149 15.65 29.22 -17.11
C MET A 149 14.31 29.21 -17.83
N ASP A 150 14.17 30.19 -18.72
CA ASP A 150 13.09 30.37 -19.66
C ASP A 150 13.10 29.20 -20.65
N VAL A 151 12.39 28.12 -20.30
CA VAL A 151 12.18 26.98 -21.19
C VAL A 151 11.19 27.42 -22.26
N SER A 152 11.73 27.99 -23.34
CA SER A 152 11.01 28.24 -24.57
C SER A 152 10.45 26.92 -25.10
N TYR A 153 9.13 26.77 -25.01
CA TYR A 153 8.39 25.70 -25.67
C TYR A 153 8.50 25.87 -27.19
N PRO A 154 8.92 24.84 -27.95
CA PRO A 154 8.84 24.90 -29.40
C PRO A 154 7.37 24.92 -29.83
N GLN A 155 6.98 25.99 -30.54
CA GLN A 155 5.75 26.03 -31.32
C GLN A 155 5.85 24.95 -32.41
N TYR A 156 5.09 23.88 -32.27
CA TYR A 156 4.85 22.96 -33.37
C TYR A 156 3.80 23.60 -34.29
N THR A 157 4.23 23.95 -35.49
CA THR A 157 3.37 24.34 -36.60
C THR A 157 2.55 23.13 -37.05
N GLU A 158 1.25 23.37 -37.11
CA GLU A 158 0.20 22.48 -37.61
C GLU A 158 0.49 22.17 -39.09
N SER A 159 0.93 20.94 -39.37
CA SER A 159 1.18 20.44 -40.72
C SER A 159 0.02 19.60 -41.21
N GLU A 160 -0.23 19.75 -42.50
CA GLU A 160 -1.48 19.53 -43.23
C GLU A 160 -2.01 18.09 -43.19
N ARG A 161 -3.34 18.02 -43.10
CA ARG A 161 -4.19 16.86 -43.33
C ARG A 161 -4.19 16.49 -44.83
N PRO A 162 -3.92 15.24 -45.23
CA PRO A 162 -4.43 14.71 -46.48
C PRO A 162 -5.76 13.98 -46.26
N GLU A 163 -6.69 14.21 -47.20
CA GLU A 163 -7.99 13.53 -47.30
C GLU A 163 -7.85 12.02 -47.54
N PRO A 164 -8.88 11.21 -47.20
CA PRO A 164 -8.86 9.77 -47.42
C PRO A 164 -9.30 9.44 -48.85
N THR A 165 -8.41 8.82 -49.61
CA THR A 165 -8.76 8.16 -50.87
C THR A 165 -9.49 6.85 -50.57
N GLU A 166 -10.65 6.70 -51.20
CA GLU A 166 -11.43 5.47 -51.27
C GLU A 166 -10.57 4.33 -51.81
N SER A 167 -10.59 3.17 -51.14
CA SER A 167 -9.93 1.97 -51.63
C SER A 167 -10.80 0.75 -51.36
N GLU A 168 -11.01 0.04 -52.45
CA GLU A 168 -12.00 -1.00 -52.71
C GLU A 168 -11.71 -2.29 -51.94
N CYS A 169 -12.79 -3.02 -51.66
CA CYS A 169 -12.76 -4.38 -51.13
C CYS A 169 -12.08 -5.34 -52.12
N PRO A 170 -11.43 -6.40 -51.61
CA PRO A 170 -11.65 -7.70 -52.25
C PRO A 170 -11.99 -8.82 -51.26
N VAL A 171 -13.11 -9.46 -51.58
CA VAL A 171 -13.32 -10.90 -51.78
C VAL A 171 -12.84 -11.88 -50.70
N SER A 172 -13.84 -12.56 -50.14
CA SER A 172 -13.75 -13.79 -49.35
C SER A 172 -12.96 -14.89 -50.06
N MET A 173 -11.99 -15.47 -49.34
CA MET A 173 -11.46 -16.81 -49.61
C MET A 173 -11.50 -17.61 -48.31
N GLY A 174 -12.21 -18.74 -48.36
CA GLY A 174 -12.34 -19.67 -47.26
C GLY A 174 -11.00 -20.27 -46.86
N SER A 175 -10.80 -20.43 -45.56
CA SER A 175 -9.68 -21.16 -45.00
C SER A 175 -10.26 -22.29 -44.15
N GLU A 176 -10.15 -23.51 -44.68
CA GLU A 176 -10.36 -24.75 -43.96
C GLU A 176 -9.46 -24.80 -42.72
N TYR A 177 -10.03 -25.15 -41.57
CA TYR A 177 -9.27 -25.47 -40.36
C TYR A 177 -8.85 -26.94 -40.41
N PRO A 178 -7.56 -27.27 -40.22
CA PRO A 178 -7.19 -28.62 -39.81
C PRO A 178 -7.26 -28.76 -38.29
N ALA A 179 -7.75 -29.93 -37.86
CA ALA A 179 -7.86 -30.36 -36.47
C ALA A 179 -6.50 -30.46 -35.75
N PRO A 180 -6.44 -30.27 -34.43
CA PRO A 180 -5.21 -30.44 -33.67
C PRO A 180 -4.96 -31.92 -33.37
N THR A 181 -3.93 -32.49 -33.99
CA THR A 181 -3.30 -33.74 -33.57
C THR A 181 -2.56 -33.54 -32.25
N SER A 182 -2.87 -34.42 -31.29
CA SER A 182 -2.20 -34.60 -30.01
C SER A 182 -0.70 -34.85 -30.21
N SER A 183 0.15 -34.02 -29.61
CA SER A 183 1.59 -34.26 -29.52
C SER A 183 2.05 -34.10 -28.08
N GLU A 184 2.61 -35.20 -27.57
CA GLU A 184 3.26 -35.39 -26.28
C GLU A 184 4.28 -34.29 -25.98
N ILE A 185 4.24 -33.77 -24.75
CA ILE A 185 5.29 -32.90 -24.20
C ILE A 185 6.29 -33.81 -23.46
N PRO A 186 7.58 -33.84 -23.85
CA PRO A 186 8.61 -34.51 -23.07
C PRO A 186 8.98 -33.66 -21.84
N ASN A 187 8.90 -34.30 -20.68
CA ASN A 187 9.19 -33.77 -19.36
C ASN A 187 10.72 -33.54 -19.19
N PRO A 188 11.23 -32.30 -18.97
CA PRO A 188 12.67 -32.06 -18.90
C PRO A 188 13.13 -31.86 -17.45
N TYR A 189 13.06 -32.89 -16.61
CA TYR A 189 13.77 -32.88 -15.32
C TYR A 189 14.25 -34.28 -14.94
N LEU A 190 15.39 -34.66 -15.51
CA LEU A 190 16.30 -35.61 -14.90
C LEU A 190 17.72 -35.06 -15.06
N ASN A 191 18.30 -34.59 -13.95
CA ASN A 191 19.68 -34.95 -13.69
C ASN A 191 19.95 -35.03 -12.17
N PRO A 192 20.66 -36.08 -11.72
CA PRO A 192 20.96 -36.33 -10.32
C PRO A 192 22.32 -35.76 -9.93
N THR A 193 22.65 -35.92 -8.64
CA THR A 193 23.99 -35.81 -8.02
C THR A 193 24.22 -34.53 -7.24
N ASN A 194 24.00 -34.60 -5.93
CA ASN A 194 25.02 -34.16 -4.97
C ASN A 194 24.86 -34.97 -3.67
N GLN A 195 25.86 -35.82 -3.45
CA GLN A 195 26.10 -36.52 -2.20
C GLN A 195 26.59 -35.54 -1.13
N LEU A 196 25.94 -35.49 0.03
CA LEU A 196 26.57 -35.05 1.28
C LEU A 196 25.99 -35.85 2.46
N GLY A 197 26.82 -36.78 2.96
CA GLY A 197 27.11 -37.06 4.38
C GLY A 197 25.98 -37.30 5.40
N PRO A 198 25.97 -38.46 6.11
CA PRO A 198 25.04 -38.69 7.20
C PRO A 198 25.49 -37.97 8.47
N LEU A 199 24.62 -37.14 9.05
CA LEU A 199 24.77 -36.67 10.44
C LEU A 199 23.79 -37.40 11.36
N SER A 200 24.38 -37.86 12.46
CA SER A 200 23.89 -38.84 13.39
C SER A 200 22.63 -38.41 14.15
N LEU A 201 21.74 -39.40 14.30
CA LEU A 201 20.76 -39.56 15.35
C LEU A 201 21.26 -39.03 16.71
N HIS A 202 20.48 -38.17 17.36
CA HIS A 202 20.36 -38.19 18.82
C HIS A 202 18.88 -38.15 19.19
N GLN A 203 18.49 -39.22 19.86
CA GLN A 203 17.15 -39.56 20.33
C GLN A 203 16.63 -38.58 21.35
N SER A 204 15.35 -38.27 21.21
CA SER A 204 14.46 -37.72 22.22
C SER A 204 14.26 -38.72 23.36
N THR A 205 14.40 -38.28 24.60
CA THR A 205 13.89 -39.00 25.78
C THR A 205 12.52 -38.45 26.18
N PRO A 206 11.56 -39.30 26.58
CA PRO A 206 10.23 -38.88 27.02
C PRO A 206 10.24 -38.41 28.48
N LEU A 207 9.42 -37.41 28.77
CA LEU A 207 9.25 -36.81 30.08
C LEU A 207 8.06 -37.49 30.76
N GLU A 208 8.34 -38.48 31.60
CA GLU A 208 7.35 -39.04 32.53
C GLU A 208 7.33 -38.23 33.83
N GLU A 209 6.09 -37.95 34.22
CA GLU A 209 5.65 -37.25 35.42
C GLU A 209 5.54 -38.25 36.57
N VAL A 210 6.42 -38.18 37.58
CA VAL A 210 6.18 -38.83 38.88
C VAL A 210 6.63 -37.92 40.02
N THR A 211 5.63 -37.44 40.76
CA THR A 211 5.69 -36.88 42.10
C THR A 211 6.39 -37.81 43.11
N SER A 212 7.29 -37.28 43.96
CA SER A 212 7.22 -37.34 45.44
C SER A 212 8.59 -37.29 46.16
N VAL A 213 8.71 -36.28 47.04
CA VAL A 213 9.18 -36.29 48.45
C VAL A 213 10.60 -36.82 48.83
N LEU A 214 11.21 -36.07 49.77
CA LEU A 214 12.23 -36.42 50.79
C LEU A 214 13.71 -36.04 50.54
N ILE A 215 14.07 -34.90 51.16
CA ILE A 215 15.18 -34.65 52.09
C ILE A 215 16.41 -35.57 51.94
N GLY A 216 17.53 -34.98 51.51
CA GLY A 216 18.85 -35.60 51.64
C GLY A 216 19.99 -34.64 51.30
N LYS A 217 20.52 -33.95 52.32
CA LYS A 217 21.83 -33.26 52.25
C LYS A 217 22.92 -34.29 51.92
N ARG A 218 23.46 -34.26 50.70
CA ARG A 218 24.80 -34.80 50.40
C ARG A 218 25.54 -33.86 49.47
N THR A 219 26.59 -33.28 50.04
CA THR A 219 27.64 -32.53 49.37
C THR A 219 28.45 -33.49 48.49
N SER A 220 28.16 -33.52 47.20
CA SER A 220 29.01 -34.16 46.20
C SER A 220 29.64 -33.05 45.36
N ARG A 221 30.95 -32.86 45.54
CA ARG A 221 31.80 -32.00 44.72
C ARG A 221 31.80 -32.56 43.29
N SER A 222 30.92 -32.06 42.44
CA SER A 222 31.02 -32.22 41.00
C SER A 222 31.96 -31.14 40.47
N ALA A 223 33.11 -31.57 39.98
CA ALA A 223 34.08 -30.69 39.34
C ALA A 223 33.49 -30.21 38.01
N SER A 224 33.06 -28.95 37.97
CA SER A 224 32.69 -28.28 36.73
C SER A 224 33.88 -28.29 35.77
N PRO A 225 33.71 -28.66 34.50
CA PRO A 225 34.73 -28.45 33.49
C PRO A 225 35.05 -26.94 33.40
N PRO A 226 36.32 -26.57 33.13
CA PRO A 226 36.70 -25.17 33.00
C PRO A 226 35.86 -24.48 31.92
N PRO A 227 35.47 -23.20 32.10
CA PRO A 227 34.73 -22.47 31.09
C PRO A 227 35.52 -22.52 29.77
N PRO A 228 34.87 -22.84 28.64
CA PRO A 228 35.55 -22.85 27.35
C PRO A 228 36.21 -21.49 27.16
N ALA A 229 37.52 -21.50 26.90
CA ALA A 229 38.31 -20.32 26.67
C ALA A 229 37.54 -19.38 25.74
N LYS A 230 37.33 -18.14 26.19
CA LYS A 230 36.62 -17.07 25.49
C LYS A 230 37.17 -17.00 24.06
N ARG A 231 36.49 -17.67 23.12
CA ARG A 231 36.77 -17.57 21.70
C ARG A 231 36.40 -16.14 21.36
N CYS A 232 37.40 -15.27 21.26
CA CYS A 232 37.24 -13.90 20.83
C CYS A 232 36.51 -13.95 19.49
N ARG A 233 35.20 -13.71 19.52
CA ARG A 233 34.39 -13.51 18.33
C ARG A 233 34.94 -12.22 17.74
N SER A 234 35.80 -12.37 16.75
CA SER A 234 36.32 -11.26 15.95
C SER A 234 35.11 -10.47 15.48
N LYS A 235 34.95 -9.26 16.01
CA LYS A 235 33.92 -8.32 15.57
C LYS A 235 34.11 -8.14 14.06
N SER A 236 33.08 -8.51 13.31
CA SER A 236 33.04 -8.29 11.87
C SER A 236 33.14 -6.78 11.64
N PRO A 237 33.97 -6.30 10.71
CA PRO A 237 34.04 -4.88 10.34
C PRO A 237 32.70 -4.28 9.88
N SER A 238 31.68 -5.11 9.66
CA SER A 238 30.32 -4.72 9.26
C SER A 238 29.48 -4.15 10.40
N ASP A 239 29.83 -4.41 11.67
CA ASP A 239 28.96 -4.06 12.81
C ASP A 239 29.02 -2.56 13.14
N ASP A 240 30.11 -1.88 12.77
CA ASP A 240 30.31 -0.43 12.98
C ASP A 240 29.49 0.43 11.99
N ASP A 241 29.27 -0.08 10.77
CA ASP A 241 28.45 0.57 9.74
C ASP A 241 26.96 0.52 10.11
N GLU A 242 26.50 -0.58 10.71
CA GLU A 242 25.10 -0.74 11.14
C GLU A 242 24.74 0.26 12.24
N CYS A 243 25.61 0.42 13.24
CA CYS A 243 25.38 1.38 14.32
C CYS A 243 25.33 2.83 13.81
N SER A 244 26.18 3.15 12.83
CA SER A 244 26.24 4.48 12.20
C SER A 244 24.96 4.79 11.42
N LEU A 245 24.47 3.84 10.62
CA LEU A 245 23.24 3.98 9.84
C LEU A 245 21.99 4.09 10.74
N LEU A 246 21.93 3.34 11.84
CA LEU A 246 20.82 3.45 12.80
C LEU A 246 20.77 4.82 13.46
N HIS A 247 21.94 5.40 13.78
CA HIS A 247 22.01 6.74 14.34
C HIS A 247 21.59 7.82 13.32
N GLU A 248 22.05 7.70 12.07
CA GLU A 248 21.64 8.60 10.98
C GLU A 248 20.12 8.54 10.73
N LEU A 249 19.56 7.33 10.69
CA LEU A 249 18.11 7.13 10.56
C LEU A 249 17.33 7.73 11.74
N GLY A 250 17.87 7.64 12.96
CA GLY A 250 17.34 8.32 14.14
C GLY A 250 17.34 9.84 13.98
N SER A 251 18.45 10.41 13.50
CA SER A 251 18.59 11.85 13.26
C SER A 251 17.60 12.36 12.20
N LEU A 252 17.46 11.62 11.08
CA LEU A 252 16.51 11.96 10.01
C LEU A 252 15.05 11.89 10.48
N ASN A 253 14.71 10.92 11.33
CA ASN A 253 13.37 10.83 11.90
C ASN A 253 13.06 12.02 12.82
N GLU A 254 14.01 12.44 13.65
CA GLU A 254 13.84 13.66 14.44
C GLU A 254 13.73 14.90 13.54
N GLU A 255 14.50 15.00 12.46
CA GLU A 255 14.39 16.08 11.48
C GLU A 255 12.98 16.12 10.84
N ILE A 256 12.46 15.00 10.35
CA ILE A 256 11.11 14.90 9.77
C ILE A 256 10.06 15.36 10.79
N LYS A 257 10.21 14.97 12.06
CA LYS A 257 9.32 15.39 13.16
C LYS A 257 9.40 16.90 13.41
N THR A 258 10.59 17.48 13.38
CA THR A 258 10.75 18.95 13.49
C THR A 258 10.11 19.68 12.32
N LEU A 259 10.23 19.16 11.09
CA LEU A 259 9.61 19.73 9.91
C LEU A 259 8.07 19.62 9.97
N ALA A 260 7.55 18.49 10.44
CA ALA A 260 6.12 18.28 10.64
C ALA A 260 5.54 19.27 11.67
N THR A 261 6.21 19.47 12.81
CA THR A 261 5.78 20.45 13.82
C THR A 261 5.91 21.90 13.31
N ARG A 262 6.95 22.22 12.55
CA ARG A 262 7.04 23.53 11.89
C ARG A 262 5.90 23.75 10.90
N GLN A 263 5.55 22.72 10.13
CA GLN A 263 4.44 22.77 9.18
C GLN A 263 3.10 23.02 9.89
N THR A 264 2.83 22.36 11.03
CA THR A 264 1.60 22.59 11.80
C THR A 264 1.52 24.01 12.35
N VAL A 265 2.62 24.55 12.89
CA VAL A 265 2.69 25.94 13.37
C VAL A 265 2.41 26.93 12.25
N ILE A 266 2.97 26.73 11.05
CA ILE A 266 2.69 27.58 9.88
C ILE A 266 1.21 27.52 9.51
N ARG A 267 0.59 26.33 9.53
CA ARG A 267 -0.84 26.17 9.25
C ARG A 267 -1.71 26.89 10.28
N GLU A 268 -1.39 26.80 11.56
CA GLU A 268 -2.12 27.53 12.61
C GLU A 268 -2.01 29.04 12.43
N LYS A 269 -0.82 29.54 12.10
CA LYS A 269 -0.61 30.97 11.78
C LYS A 269 -1.44 31.41 10.56
N LEU A 270 -1.44 30.64 9.47
CA LEU A 270 -2.26 30.93 8.30
C LEU A 270 -3.76 30.91 8.62
N LYS A 271 -4.19 30.01 9.51
CA LYS A 271 -5.58 29.94 9.99
C LYS A 271 -5.95 31.17 10.82
N ALA A 272 -5.04 31.64 11.68
CA ALA A 272 -5.23 32.85 12.48
C ALA A 272 -5.34 34.11 11.61
N ILE A 273 -4.62 34.18 10.49
CA ILE A 273 -4.68 35.29 9.52
C ILE A 273 -5.95 35.22 8.65
N GLY A 274 -6.75 34.16 8.76
CA GLY A 274 -8.00 34.00 8.02
C GLY A 274 -7.81 33.50 6.58
N ALA A 275 -6.70 32.81 6.29
CA ALA A 275 -6.48 32.19 4.98
C ALA A 275 -7.61 31.20 4.67
N GLN A 276 -8.32 31.44 3.55
CA GLN A 276 -9.60 30.78 3.25
C GLN A 276 -9.48 29.34 2.75
N SER A 277 -8.26 28.86 2.47
CA SER A 277 -8.00 27.45 2.12
C SER A 277 -6.52 27.11 2.31
N ILE A 278 -6.21 26.42 3.40
CA ILE A 278 -4.94 25.73 3.57
C ILE A 278 -5.19 24.30 3.09
N PRO A 279 -4.50 23.82 2.04
CA PRO A 279 -4.56 22.41 1.66
C PRO A 279 -4.22 21.53 2.87
N GLU A 280 -5.16 20.66 3.23
CA GLU A 280 -4.89 19.54 4.14
C GLU A 280 -3.67 18.81 3.61
N PRO A 281 -2.71 18.44 4.46
CA PRO A 281 -1.62 17.61 4.00
C PRO A 281 -2.20 16.29 3.49
N ASP A 282 -1.72 15.79 2.37
CA ASP A 282 -2.05 14.45 1.86
C ASP A 282 -1.61 13.30 2.82
N PHE A 283 -1.13 13.61 4.03
CA PHE A 283 -0.86 12.65 5.09
C PHE A 283 -2.10 11.87 5.54
N LEU A 284 -3.33 12.33 5.27
CA LEU A 284 -4.55 11.57 5.58
C LEU A 284 -4.65 10.24 4.82
N PHE A 285 -3.91 10.07 3.72
CA PHE A 285 -3.84 8.78 3.04
C PHE A 285 -2.76 7.87 3.62
N ARG A 286 -1.77 8.44 4.33
CA ARG A 286 -0.66 7.67 4.89
C ARG A 286 -1.17 6.64 5.91
N ASP A 287 -2.08 7.02 6.79
CA ASP A 287 -2.66 6.11 7.80
C ASP A 287 -3.44 4.95 7.16
N GLN A 288 -4.15 5.21 6.05
CA GLN A 288 -4.86 4.16 5.32
C GLN A 288 -3.89 3.19 4.63
N PHE A 289 -2.84 3.72 4.01
CA PHE A 289 -1.83 2.88 3.36
C PHE A 289 -0.98 2.12 4.40
N GLU A 290 -0.66 2.72 5.54
CA GLU A 290 0.06 2.05 6.63
C GLU A 290 -0.77 0.91 7.20
N LEU A 291 -2.08 1.10 7.40
CA LEU A 291 -2.97 0.02 7.81
C LEU A 291 -3.05 -1.09 6.77
N GLU A 292 -3.17 -0.76 5.49
CA GLU A 292 -3.21 -1.74 4.40
C GLU A 292 -1.90 -2.53 4.28
N ILE A 293 -0.76 -1.85 4.42
CA ILE A 293 0.57 -2.48 4.44
C ILE A 293 0.70 -3.42 5.63
N GLU A 294 0.19 -3.04 6.80
CA GLU A 294 0.25 -3.90 7.99
C GLU A 294 -0.63 -5.15 7.85
N ILE A 295 -1.80 -5.02 7.23
CA ILE A 295 -2.67 -6.15 6.89
C ILE A 295 -1.97 -7.09 5.91
N GLU A 296 -1.36 -6.56 4.85
CA GLU A 296 -0.63 -7.35 3.85
C GLU A 296 0.55 -8.11 4.49
N ARG A 297 1.35 -7.43 5.32
CA ARG A 297 2.48 -8.05 6.02
C ARG A 297 2.04 -9.20 6.91
N LYS A 298 0.94 -9.01 7.64
CA LYS A 298 0.36 -10.06 8.49
C LYS A 298 -0.07 -11.26 7.67
N GLN A 299 -0.76 -11.05 6.54
CA GLN A 299 -1.16 -12.12 5.63
C GLN A 299 0.05 -12.86 5.07
N ARG A 300 1.10 -12.14 4.69
CA ARG A 300 2.34 -12.74 4.19
C ARG A 300 3.00 -13.64 5.23
N ILE A 301 3.11 -13.19 6.48
CA ILE A 301 3.69 -13.99 7.58
C ILE A 301 2.86 -15.25 7.82
N GLU A 302 1.54 -15.14 7.82
CA GLU A 302 0.64 -16.28 7.98
C GLU A 302 0.81 -17.31 6.84
N CYS A 303 0.81 -16.86 5.59
CA CYS A 303 1.06 -17.72 4.43
C CYS A 303 2.46 -18.35 4.45
N GLU A 304 3.49 -17.59 4.79
CA GLU A 304 4.86 -18.10 4.90
C GLU A 304 4.96 -19.17 6.00
N THR A 305 4.27 -18.98 7.13
CA THR A 305 4.19 -19.97 8.21
C THR A 305 3.53 -21.27 7.73
N VAL A 306 2.38 -21.17 7.06
CA VAL A 306 1.69 -22.35 6.49
C VAL A 306 2.57 -23.08 5.48
N LEU A 307 3.27 -22.36 4.61
CA LEU A 307 4.20 -22.96 3.64
C LEU A 307 5.39 -23.65 4.34
N MET A 308 5.89 -23.11 5.45
CA MET A 308 6.92 -23.77 6.23
C MET A 308 6.42 -25.07 6.86
N ASP A 309 5.20 -25.10 7.37
CA ASP A 309 4.59 -26.31 7.93
C ASP A 309 4.39 -27.39 6.86
N ILE A 310 3.90 -27.02 5.67
CA ILE A 310 3.78 -27.94 4.52
C ILE A 310 5.16 -28.49 4.13
N ARG A 311 6.19 -27.64 4.04
CA ARG A 311 7.55 -28.08 3.72
C ARG A 311 8.13 -29.01 4.77
N ARG A 312 7.80 -28.81 6.06
CA ARG A 312 8.20 -29.70 7.15
C ARG A 312 7.52 -31.07 6.98
N GLU A 313 6.22 -31.07 6.71
CA GLU A 313 5.43 -32.27 6.47
C GLU A 313 5.91 -33.06 5.25
N CYS A 314 6.31 -32.39 4.16
CA CYS A 314 6.88 -33.06 3.00
C CYS A 314 8.25 -33.70 3.27
N ARG A 315 9.01 -33.23 4.26
CA ARG A 315 10.33 -33.78 4.61
C ARG A 315 10.23 -34.97 5.55
N VAL A 316 9.35 -34.89 6.54
CA VAL A 316 9.08 -35.95 7.50
C VAL A 316 7.57 -35.99 7.64
N PRO A 317 6.88 -36.86 6.87
CA PRO A 317 5.43 -36.90 6.91
C PRO A 317 5.00 -37.38 8.30
N PHE A 318 4.31 -36.51 9.03
CA PHE A 318 3.74 -36.79 10.34
C PHE A 318 2.23 -37.05 10.24
N ILE A 319 1.55 -36.31 9.35
CA ILE A 319 0.12 -36.42 9.07
C ILE A 319 -0.19 -37.70 8.27
N VAL A 320 0.63 -38.06 7.27
CA VAL A 320 0.35 -39.23 6.44
C VAL A 320 0.39 -40.55 7.22
N PRO A 321 1.39 -40.81 8.11
CA PRO A 321 1.35 -41.99 8.98
C PRO A 321 0.13 -42.00 9.89
N ALA A 322 -0.20 -40.87 10.54
CA ALA A 322 -1.36 -40.81 11.43
C ALA A 322 -2.70 -41.05 10.70
N LEU A 323 -2.84 -40.54 9.46
CA LEU A 323 -4.00 -40.82 8.62
C LEU A 323 -4.05 -42.29 8.20
N PHE A 324 -2.90 -42.88 7.86
CA PHE A 324 -2.82 -44.29 7.49
C PHE A 324 -3.19 -45.19 8.68
N ASP A 325 -2.67 -44.91 9.88
CA ASP A 325 -3.01 -45.63 11.11
C ASP A 325 -4.52 -45.54 11.40
N ALA A 326 -5.11 -44.34 11.27
CA ALA A 326 -6.57 -44.18 11.42
C ALA A 326 -7.37 -44.99 10.40
N PHE A 327 -6.89 -45.11 9.15
CA PHE A 327 -7.52 -45.95 8.14
C PHE A 327 -7.42 -47.45 8.48
N VAL A 328 -6.28 -47.88 9.01
CA VAL A 328 -6.09 -49.26 9.50
C VAL A 328 -7.09 -49.54 10.61
N ASP A 329 -7.18 -48.67 11.63
CA ASP A 329 -8.11 -48.81 12.75
C ASP A 329 -9.58 -48.91 12.28
N ILE A 330 -10.00 -48.08 11.32
CA ILE A 330 -11.35 -48.12 10.74
C ILE A 330 -11.59 -49.44 10.00
N SER A 331 -10.59 -49.94 9.28
CA SER A 331 -10.69 -51.20 8.53
C SER A 331 -10.84 -52.41 9.46
N GLU A 332 -10.11 -52.42 10.58
CA GLU A 332 -10.21 -53.45 11.61
C GLU A 332 -11.58 -53.43 12.28
N LEU A 333 -12.05 -52.24 12.67
CA LEU A 333 -13.37 -52.06 13.28
C LEU A 333 -14.50 -52.53 12.34
N THR A 334 -14.38 -52.21 11.05
CA THR A 334 -15.37 -52.62 10.02
C THR A 334 -15.36 -54.13 9.83
N THR A 335 -14.19 -54.76 9.81
CA THR A 335 -14.04 -56.21 9.68
C THR A 335 -14.63 -56.92 10.91
N ALA A 336 -14.29 -56.47 12.11
CA ALA A 336 -14.84 -57.02 13.36
C ALA A 336 -16.37 -56.89 13.45
N ALA A 337 -16.93 -55.77 12.97
CA ALA A 337 -18.38 -55.58 12.92
C ALA A 337 -19.08 -56.54 11.96
N ILE A 338 -18.48 -56.83 10.80
CA ILE A 338 -19.00 -57.80 9.83
C ILE A 338 -18.96 -59.22 10.40
N ASP A 339 -17.83 -59.62 11.02
CA ASP A 339 -17.66 -60.95 11.58
C ASP A 339 -18.60 -61.23 12.76
N SER A 340 -18.98 -60.21 13.54
CA SER A 340 -19.92 -60.34 14.66
C SER A 340 -21.38 -60.63 14.28
N ARG A 341 -21.71 -60.60 12.98
CA ARG A 341 -23.07 -60.87 12.45
C ARG A 341 -23.31 -62.32 12.01
N HIS A 342 -22.29 -63.16 12.07
CA HIS A 342 -22.38 -64.61 11.85
C HIS A 342 -22.30 -65.36 13.18
#